data_AF-A0A9X2NLV4-F1
#
_entry.id   AF-A0A9X2NLV4-F1
#
_cell.length_a   1.000
_cell.length_b   1.000
_cell.length_c   1.000
_cell.angle_alpha   90.00
_cell.angle_beta   90.00
_cell.angle_gamma   90.00
#
_symmetry.space_group_name_H-M   'P 1'
#
loop_
_entity.id
_entity.type
_entity.pdbx_description
1 polymer ?
#
loop_
_entity_poly.entity_id
_entity_poly.type
_entity_poly.pdbx_seq_one_letter_code
_entity_poly.pdbx_strand_id
1 'polypeptide(L)'
;MVPRGSRYAQLGIAPEATAAEVRAATDRYVARLKAAGASDDAIAEAHALSLEKPDARAAYDAEHPPLALLRLEPAWDGVFDDRATSLAALRRELERFLLDAGEVVHHPDDTTRTDFTADFRPTPLLDGERPGDRIHE
;
A
#
# COMPACT_ATOMS: atom_id res chain seq x y z
N MET A 1 -2.53 8.46 5.00
CA MET A 1 -1.55 9.07 4.06
C MET A 1 -2.30 9.76 2.92
N VAL A 2 -1.84 10.91 2.42
CA VAL A 2 -2.46 11.59 1.26
C VAL A 2 -1.73 11.19 -0.03
N PRO A 3 -2.42 10.91 -1.16
CA PRO A 3 -1.79 10.68 -2.45
C PRO A 3 -0.73 11.72 -2.80
N ARG A 4 0.46 11.26 -3.24
CA ARG A 4 1.63 12.10 -3.55
C ARG A 4 1.37 13.15 -4.64
N GLY A 5 0.40 12.90 -5.53
CA GLY A 5 0.00 13.82 -6.59
C GLY A 5 -0.98 14.91 -6.16
N SER A 6 -1.47 14.89 -4.92
CA SER A 6 -2.44 15.89 -4.44
C SER A 6 -1.76 17.24 -4.13
N ARG A 7 -2.53 18.33 -4.22
CA ARG A 7 -2.08 19.66 -3.80
C ARG A 7 -1.73 19.69 -2.30
N TYR A 8 -2.42 18.91 -1.48
CA TYR A 8 -2.11 18.73 -0.07
C TYR A 8 -0.72 18.13 0.15
N ALA A 9 -0.35 17.09 -0.60
CA ALA A 9 0.97 16.48 -0.53
C ALA A 9 2.07 17.42 -1.07
N GLN A 10 1.80 18.17 -2.14
CA GLN A 10 2.73 19.19 -2.66
C GLN A 10 3.01 20.29 -1.64
N LEU A 11 1.98 20.76 -0.93
CA LEU A 11 2.10 21.76 0.14
C LEU A 11 2.59 21.17 1.48
N GLY A 12 2.61 19.84 1.62
CA GLY A 12 3.01 19.15 2.84
C GLY A 12 2.05 19.34 4.01
N ILE A 13 0.74 19.39 3.73
CA ILE A 13 -0.32 19.62 4.71
C ILE A 13 -1.38 18.52 4.66
N ALA A 14 -2.14 18.37 5.74
CA ALA A 14 -3.27 17.46 5.80
C ALA A 14 -4.53 18.04 5.13
N PRO A 15 -5.47 17.21 4.65
CA PRO A 15 -6.78 17.65 4.17
C PRO A 15 -7.65 18.32 5.23
N GLU A 16 -7.26 18.27 6.51
CA GLU A 16 -7.93 18.94 7.63
C GLU A 16 -7.25 20.26 8.03
N ALA A 17 -6.13 20.62 7.38
CA ALA A 17 -5.40 21.83 7.70
C ALA A 17 -6.32 23.06 7.63
N THR A 18 -6.11 23.97 8.59
CA THR A 18 -6.79 25.24 8.70
C THR A 18 -6.34 26.18 7.57
N ALA A 19 -7.15 27.20 7.27
CA ALA A 19 -6.79 28.22 6.28
C ALA A 19 -5.45 28.90 6.60
N ALA A 20 -5.15 29.14 7.88
CA ALA A 20 -3.88 29.72 8.31
C ALA A 20 -2.69 28.79 8.01
N GLU A 21 -2.84 27.49 8.24
CA GLU A 21 -1.80 26.50 7.92
C GLU A 21 -1.58 26.35 6.42
N VAL A 22 -2.66 26.37 5.62
CA VAL A 22 -2.59 26.35 4.16
C VAL A 22 -1.82 27.57 3.64
N ARG A 23 -2.12 28.76 4.16
CA ARG A 23 -1.43 30.00 3.76
C ARG A 23 0.05 29.93 4.11
N ALA A 24 0.38 29.57 5.35
CA ALA A 24 1.76 29.43 5.78
C ALA A 24 2.54 28.37 4.98
N ALA A 25 1.88 27.26 4.59
CA ALA A 25 2.49 26.24 3.75
C ALA A 25 2.74 26.73 2.32
N THR A 26 1.79 27.47 1.76
CA THR A 26 1.92 28.11 0.44
C THR A 26 3.08 29.10 0.42
N ASP A 27 3.20 29.94 1.45
CA ASP A 27 4.29 30.91 1.57
C ASP A 27 5.67 30.22 1.66
N ARG A 28 5.77 29.14 2.46
CA ARG A 28 6.99 28.33 2.54
C ARG A 28 7.34 27.68 1.21
N TYR A 29 6.33 27.20 0.47
CA TYR A 29 6.52 26.58 -0.82
C TYR A 29 7.02 27.59 -1.87
N VAL A 30 6.40 28.77 -1.92
CA VAL A 30 6.82 29.88 -2.79
C VAL A 30 8.23 30.36 -2.44
N ALA A 31 8.56 30.50 -1.16
CA ALA A 31 9.91 30.88 -0.74
C ALA A 31 10.97 29.85 -1.22
N ARG A 32 10.63 28.56 -1.19
CA ARG A 32 11.50 27.48 -1.69
C ARG A 32 11.69 27.56 -3.20
N LEU A 33 10.61 27.82 -3.96
CA LEU A 33 10.67 28.00 -5.42
C LEU A 33 11.55 29.21 -5.80
N LYS A 34 11.38 30.33 -5.10
CA LYS A 34 12.20 31.53 -5.28
C LYS A 34 13.68 31.26 -5.01
N ALA A 35 13.99 30.55 -3.92
CA ALA A 35 15.36 30.16 -3.58
C ALA A 35 15.98 29.22 -4.62
N ALA A 36 15.16 28.40 -5.29
CA ALA A 36 15.58 27.51 -6.37
C ALA A 36 15.70 28.21 -7.74
N GLY A 37 15.40 29.51 -7.84
CA GLY A 37 15.44 30.26 -9.10
C GLY A 37 14.33 29.88 -10.07
N ALA A 38 13.16 29.45 -9.57
CA ALA A 38 12.01 29.16 -10.40
C ALA A 38 11.50 30.41 -11.14
N SER A 39 10.87 30.22 -12.30
CA SER A 39 10.28 31.30 -13.08
C SER A 39 9.09 31.94 -12.35
N ASP A 40 8.76 33.17 -12.72
CA ASP A 40 7.58 33.87 -12.21
C ASP A 40 6.28 33.10 -12.49
N ASP A 41 6.21 32.40 -13.62
CA ASP A 41 5.07 31.53 -13.97
C ASP A 41 4.91 30.38 -12.95
N ALA A 42 6.01 29.72 -12.57
CA ALA A 42 5.96 28.64 -11.57
C ALA A 42 5.56 29.15 -10.18
N ILE A 43 5.93 30.40 -9.85
CA ILE A 43 5.53 31.07 -8.61
C ILE A 43 4.03 31.43 -8.67
N ALA A 44 3.55 31.92 -9.81
CA ALA A 44 2.14 32.23 -10.02
C ALA A 44 1.26 30.97 -9.94
N GLU A 45 1.70 29.87 -10.53
CA GLU A 45 1.06 28.56 -10.40
C GLU A 45 0.99 28.12 -8.94
N ALA A 46 2.06 28.26 -8.17
CA ALA A 46 2.08 27.93 -6.75
C ALA A 46 1.04 28.73 -5.93
N HIS A 47 0.82 30.00 -6.25
CA HIS A 47 -0.25 30.79 -5.65
C HIS A 47 -1.65 30.30 -6.08
N ALA A 48 -1.80 29.83 -7.32
CA ALA A 48 -3.04 29.23 -7.82
C ALA A 48 -3.36 27.85 -7.20
N LEU A 49 -2.37 27.19 -6.57
CA LEU A 49 -2.57 25.97 -5.79
C LEU A 49 -3.20 26.22 -4.42
N SER A 50 -3.37 27.47 -3.97
CA SER A 50 -3.88 27.79 -2.64
C SER A 50 -5.30 27.26 -2.41
N LEU A 51 -5.44 26.37 -1.43
CA LEU A 51 -6.70 25.80 -0.95
C LEU A 51 -7.27 26.56 0.25
N GLU A 52 -6.84 27.81 0.45
CA GLU A 52 -7.23 28.63 1.60
C GLU A 52 -8.73 28.95 1.60
N LYS A 53 -9.30 29.16 0.41
CA LYS A 53 -10.71 29.51 0.24
C LYS A 53 -11.59 28.26 0.36
N PRO A 54 -12.60 28.24 1.25
CA PRO A 54 -13.48 27.09 1.43
C PRO A 54 -14.12 26.58 0.14
N ASP A 55 -14.62 27.47 -0.71
CA ASP A 55 -15.29 27.09 -1.96
C ASP A 55 -14.34 26.46 -2.98
N ALA A 56 -13.12 27.01 -3.11
CA ALA A 56 -12.09 26.48 -4.00
C ALA A 56 -11.59 25.11 -3.52
N ARG A 57 -11.50 24.92 -2.20
CA ARG A 57 -11.16 23.64 -1.58
C ARG A 57 -12.25 22.61 -1.81
N ALA A 58 -13.52 22.97 -1.60
CA ALA A 58 -14.65 22.09 -1.83
C ALA A 58 -14.75 21.66 -3.30
N ALA A 59 -14.54 22.58 -4.25
CA ALA A 59 -14.47 22.26 -5.67
C ALA A 59 -13.32 21.29 -6.00
N TYR A 60 -12.12 21.56 -5.47
CA TYR A 60 -10.97 20.69 -5.64
C TYR A 60 -11.22 19.27 -5.08
N ASP A 61 -11.76 19.18 -3.86
CA ASP A 61 -12.05 17.91 -3.21
C ASP A 61 -13.16 17.12 -3.94
N ALA A 62 -14.13 17.81 -4.56
CA ALA A 62 -15.16 17.18 -5.38
C ALA A 62 -14.62 16.62 -6.72
N GLU A 63 -13.69 17.34 -7.35
CA GLU A 63 -13.01 16.89 -8.58
C GLU A 63 -12.01 15.75 -8.31
N HIS A 64 -11.55 15.61 -7.07
CA HIS A 64 -10.58 14.60 -6.63
C HIS A 64 -11.19 13.73 -5.50
N PRO A 65 -12.26 12.95 -5.81
CA PRO A 65 -13.07 12.27 -4.81
C PRO A 65 -12.29 11.19 -4.05
N PRO A 66 -12.72 10.89 -2.81
CA PRO A 66 -12.31 11.55 -1.60
C PRO A 66 -10.95 11.02 -1.13
N LEU A 67 -10.03 11.93 -0.80
CA LEU A 67 -8.80 11.62 -0.07
C LEU A 67 -9.09 10.91 1.27
N ALA A 68 -10.33 11.04 1.78
CA ALA A 68 -10.84 10.28 2.92
C ALA A 68 -10.97 8.77 2.66
N LEU A 69 -11.28 8.34 1.43
CA LEU A 69 -11.27 6.91 1.04
C LEU A 69 -9.84 6.42 0.75
N LEU A 70 -8.91 7.33 0.44
CA LEU A 70 -7.50 7.04 0.16
C LEU A 70 -6.59 7.28 1.37
N ARG A 71 -7.16 7.42 2.57
CA ARG A 71 -6.38 7.36 3.81
C ARG A 71 -5.83 5.95 3.93
N LEU A 72 -4.60 5.77 3.43
CA LEU A 72 -3.78 4.64 3.82
C LEU A 72 -3.51 4.82 5.32
N GLU A 73 -4.21 4.05 6.13
CA GLU A 73 -3.78 3.79 7.51
C GLU A 73 -2.39 3.14 7.44
N PRO A 74 -1.48 3.48 8.37
CA PRO A 74 -0.25 2.72 8.52
C PRO A 74 -0.64 1.26 8.83
N ALA A 75 -0.60 0.39 7.82
CA ALA A 75 -0.97 -1.03 7.93
C ALA A 75 -0.02 -1.86 8.82
N TRP A 76 0.77 -1.22 9.67
CA TRP A 76 1.79 -1.80 10.52
C TRP A 76 1.60 -1.43 11.99
N ASP A 77 0.88 -0.34 12.29
CA ASP A 77 0.51 0.01 13.67
C ASP A 77 -0.64 -0.91 14.09
N GLY A 78 -0.32 -1.94 14.88
CA GLY A 78 -1.28 -2.90 15.42
C GLY A 78 -1.28 -4.29 14.78
N VAL A 79 -0.60 -4.50 13.64
CA VAL A 79 -0.51 -5.84 13.01
C VAL A 79 0.23 -6.85 13.89
N PHE A 80 1.13 -6.38 14.76
CA PHE A 80 1.82 -7.23 15.73
C PHE A 80 1.19 -7.21 17.14
N ASP A 81 0.16 -6.41 17.36
CA ASP A 81 -0.58 -6.44 18.63
C ASP A 81 -1.51 -7.65 18.68
N ASP A 82 -1.93 -8.15 17.51
CA ASP A 82 -2.62 -9.42 17.38
C ASP A 82 -1.63 -10.61 17.38
N ARG A 83 -1.84 -11.53 18.32
CA ARG A 83 -1.01 -12.73 18.48
C ARG A 83 -1.10 -13.65 17.26
N ALA A 84 -2.27 -13.80 16.65
CA ALA A 84 -2.45 -14.71 15.53
C ALA A 84 -1.65 -14.20 14.31
N THR A 85 -1.74 -12.89 14.05
CA THR A 85 -1.00 -12.23 12.98
C THR A 85 0.51 -12.27 13.21
N SER A 86 0.98 -12.08 14.45
CA SER A 86 2.39 -12.23 14.81
C SER A 86 2.91 -13.65 14.57
N LEU A 87 2.13 -14.67 14.95
CA LEU A 87 2.48 -16.07 14.71
C LEU A 87 2.50 -16.42 13.22
N ALA A 88 1.55 -15.89 12.44
CA ALA A 88 1.52 -16.08 10.99
C ALA A 88 2.75 -15.45 10.32
N ALA A 89 3.13 -14.23 10.72
CA ALA A 89 4.33 -13.55 10.23
C ALA A 89 5.61 -14.32 10.60
N LEU A 90 5.76 -14.74 11.86
CA LEU A 90 6.91 -15.53 12.31
C LEU A 90 7.01 -16.86 11.56
N ARG A 91 5.89 -17.57 11.42
CA ARG A 91 5.81 -18.81 10.66
C ARG A 91 6.31 -18.60 9.24
N ARG A 92 5.81 -17.59 8.53
CA ARG A 92 6.22 -17.28 7.16
C ARG A 92 7.73 -17.07 7.03
N GLU A 93 8.35 -16.32 7.95
CA GLU A 93 9.79 -16.07 7.89
C GLU A 93 10.61 -17.33 8.23
N LEU A 94 10.15 -18.18 9.15
CA LEU A 94 10.78 -19.48 9.42
C LEU A 94 10.65 -20.43 8.22
N GLU A 95 9.49 -20.49 7.58
CA GLU A 95 9.25 -21.29 6.39
C GLU A 95 10.18 -20.88 5.25
N ARG A 96 10.33 -19.57 5.01
CA ARG A 96 11.29 -19.05 4.02
C ARG A 96 12.73 -19.46 4.34
N PHE A 97 13.15 -19.28 5.60
CA PHE A 97 14.50 -19.67 6.03
C PHE A 97 14.78 -21.16 5.80
N LEU A 98 13.81 -22.03 6.11
CA LEU A 98 13.93 -23.48 5.90
C LEU A 98 13.97 -23.84 4.41
N LEU A 99 13.12 -23.23 3.59
CA LEU A 99 13.13 -23.42 2.14
C LEU A 99 14.47 -23.00 1.51
N ASP A 100 15.03 -21.87 1.95
CA ASP A 100 16.34 -21.39 1.49
C ASP A 100 17.47 -22.35 1.90
N ALA A 101 17.30 -23.08 3.00
CA ALA A 101 18.20 -24.16 3.42
C ALA A 101 17.98 -25.49 2.68
N GLY A 102 16.97 -25.56 1.79
CA GLY A 102 16.60 -26.78 1.05
C GLY A 102 15.77 -27.78 1.84
N GLU A 103 15.24 -27.38 3.00
CA GLU A 103 14.39 -28.22 3.84
C GLU A 103 12.95 -28.24 3.32
N VAL A 104 12.24 -29.35 3.58
CA VAL A 104 10.82 -29.48 3.22
C VAL A 104 9.95 -28.83 4.29
N VAL A 105 9.10 -27.91 3.87
CA VAL A 105 8.19 -27.16 4.75
C VAL A 105 6.75 -27.62 4.56
N HIS A 106 6.04 -27.79 5.67
CA HIS A 106 4.60 -28.07 5.67
C HIS A 106 3.81 -26.75 5.62
N HIS A 107 2.91 -26.62 4.65
CA HIS A 107 1.99 -25.48 4.56
C HIS A 107 0.59 -25.89 5.05
N PRO A 108 -0.02 -25.14 5.99
CA PRO A 108 -1.27 -25.52 6.65
C PRO A 108 -2.50 -25.25 5.79
N ASP A 109 -2.40 -24.35 4.81
CA ASP A 109 -3.48 -23.98 3.91
C ASP A 109 -2.95 -23.63 2.51
N ASP A 110 -3.85 -23.52 1.54
CA ASP A 110 -3.47 -23.19 0.17
C ASP A 110 -3.02 -21.73 0.01
N THR A 111 -3.39 -20.84 0.94
CA THR A 111 -2.96 -19.43 0.90
C THR A 111 -1.50 -19.23 1.29
N THR A 112 -0.89 -20.24 1.91
CA THR A 112 0.50 -20.27 2.37
C THR A 112 1.38 -21.16 1.50
N ARG A 113 0.81 -21.96 0.59
CA ARG A 113 1.56 -22.73 -0.42
C ARG A 113 2.02 -21.84 -1.56
N THR A 114 3.25 -22.05 -2.00
CA THR A 114 3.81 -21.42 -3.21
C THR A 114 4.01 -22.40 -4.36
N ASP A 115 3.87 -23.71 -4.10
CA ASP A 115 3.96 -24.77 -5.11
C ASP A 115 2.63 -25.55 -5.23
N PHE A 116 2.08 -25.51 -6.44
CA PHE A 116 0.84 -26.19 -6.84
C PHE A 116 1.10 -27.28 -7.88
N THR A 117 2.37 -27.60 -8.17
CA THR A 117 2.73 -28.58 -9.20
C THR A 117 2.14 -29.97 -8.92
N ALA A 118 1.98 -30.32 -7.65
CA ALA A 118 1.37 -31.57 -7.22
C ALA A 118 -0.12 -31.68 -7.58
N ASP A 119 -0.83 -30.56 -7.66
CA ASP A 119 -2.28 -30.52 -7.91
C ASP A 119 -2.62 -30.92 -9.35
N PHE A 120 -1.66 -30.81 -10.26
CA PHE A 120 -1.77 -31.24 -11.66
C PHE A 120 -1.36 -32.69 -11.87
N ARG A 121 -1.10 -33.45 -10.80
CA ARG A 121 -0.72 -34.86 -10.87
C ARG A 121 -1.80 -35.70 -10.19
N PRO A 122 -2.12 -36.88 -10.75
CA PRO A 122 -3.00 -37.82 -10.09
C PRO A 122 -2.51 -38.10 -8.67
N THR A 123 -3.41 -37.97 -7.71
CA THR A 123 -3.18 -38.25 -6.30
C THR A 123 -3.83 -39.59 -5.98
N PRO A 124 -3.07 -40.69 -5.82
CA PRO A 124 -3.63 -42.03 -5.62
C PRO A 124 -4.60 -42.13 -4.43
N LEU A 125 -4.40 -41.30 -3.40
CA LEU A 125 -5.26 -41.21 -2.23
C LEU A 125 -6.65 -40.65 -2.53
N LEU A 126 -6.76 -39.73 -3.50
CA LEU A 126 -8.02 -39.05 -3.86
C LEU A 126 -8.66 -39.67 -5.11
N ASP A 127 -7.82 -40.10 -6.07
CA ASP A 127 -8.25 -40.61 -7.38
C ASP A 127 -8.56 -42.10 -7.38
N GLY A 128 -8.38 -42.78 -6.24
CA GLY A 128 -8.79 -44.17 -6.06
C GLY A 128 -7.88 -45.21 -6.71
N GLU A 129 -6.69 -44.83 -7.18
CA GLU A 129 -5.69 -45.80 -7.66
C GLU A 129 -5.18 -46.63 -6.48
N ARG A 130 -5.73 -47.84 -6.33
CA ARG A 130 -5.14 -48.86 -5.45
C ARG A 130 -3.83 -49.33 -6.08
N PRO A 131 -2.81 -49.67 -5.27
CA PRO A 131 -1.58 -50.26 -5.81
C PRO A 131 -1.92 -51.58 -6.51
N GLY A 132 -1.99 -51.55 -7.84
CA GLY A 132 -2.36 -52.70 -8.68
C GLY A 132 -3.02 -52.39 -10.03
N ASP A 133 -3.59 -51.19 -10.24
CA ASP A 133 -4.40 -50.90 -11.45
C ASP A 133 -3.60 -50.51 -12.71
N ARG A 134 -2.26 -50.47 -12.66
CA ARG A 134 -1.45 -50.36 -13.87
C ARG A 134 -1.12 -51.74 -14.43
N ILE A 135 -2.07 -52.31 -15.17
CA ILE A 135 -1.76 -53.30 -16.21
C ILE A 135 -2.49 -52.88 -17.49
N HIS A 136 -1.74 -52.92 -18.60
CA HIS A 136 -2.13 -52.85 -20.01
C HIS A 136 -1.80 -51.55 -20.77
N GLU A 137 -0.54 -51.47 -21.23
CA GLU A 137 -0.30 -51.57 -22.68
C GLU A 137 0.08 -53.03 -23.01
#